data_AF-A0A7C4NHI7-F1
#
_entry.id   AF-A0A7C4NHI7-F1
#
_cell.length_a   1.000
_cell.length_b   1.000
_cell.length_c   1.000
_cell.angle_alpha   90.00
_cell.angle_beta   90.00
_cell.angle_gamma   90.00
#
_symmetry.space_group_name_H-M   'P 1'
#
loop_
_entity.id
_entity.type
_entity.pdbx_description
1 polymer ?
#
loop_
_entity_poly.entity_id
_entity_poly.type
_entity_poly.pdbx_seq_one_letter_code
_entity_poly.pdbx_strand_id
1 'polypeptide(L)'
;MERAEIERLAPKPGDYVLVTRLRDGTSVKVARRLIMPKIQACIKELEAVGVDFNVLLCTGEFPRLEARKPLIMLEQLITSFACWVKGGKIGVVVPEKEQAAGAEKKWRKRGASVVVVWANPYGDVKALNSAAVMLA
;
A
#
# COMPACT_ATOMS: atom_id res chain seq x y z
N MET A 1 12.77 -14.57 6.37
CA MET A 1 12.13 -15.25 5.23
C MET A 1 13.19 -15.52 4.21
N GLU A 2 13.33 -16.78 3.82
CA GLU A 2 14.24 -17.20 2.76
C GLU A 2 13.66 -16.89 1.38
N ARG A 3 14.52 -16.90 0.35
CA ARG A 3 14.13 -16.60 -1.04
C ARG A 3 12.96 -17.46 -1.53
N ALA A 4 13.04 -18.77 -1.30
CA ALA A 4 12.01 -19.72 -1.69
C ALA A 4 10.65 -19.45 -1.01
N GLU A 5 10.65 -18.93 0.23
CA GLU A 5 9.42 -18.53 0.91
C GLU A 5 8.79 -17.29 0.29
N ILE A 6 9.62 -16.35 -0.17
CA ILE A 6 9.18 -15.11 -0.82
C ILE A 6 8.60 -15.41 -2.21
N GLU A 7 9.21 -16.32 -2.96
CA GLU A 7 8.71 -16.75 -4.27
C GLU A 7 7.31 -17.38 -4.18
N ARG A 8 7.03 -18.13 -3.10
CA ARG A 8 5.69 -18.66 -2.82
C ARG A 8 4.64 -17.59 -2.56
N LEU A 9 5.03 -16.34 -2.34
CA LEU A 9 4.11 -15.20 -2.17
C LEU A 9 3.76 -14.51 -3.49
N ALA A 10 4.33 -14.94 -4.62
CA ALA A 10 4.10 -14.31 -5.91
C ALA A 10 2.59 -14.26 -6.28
N PRO A 11 2.12 -13.15 -6.88
CA PRO A 11 0.73 -13.01 -7.32
C PRO A 11 0.42 -13.92 -8.51
N LYS A 12 -0.83 -14.40 -8.55
CA LYS A 12 -1.43 -15.04 -9.72
C LYS A 12 -2.29 -14.03 -10.50
N PRO A 13 -2.65 -14.30 -11.77
CA PRO A 13 -3.59 -13.47 -12.50
C PRO A 13 -4.88 -13.22 -11.68
N GLY A 14 -5.27 -11.95 -11.55
CA GLY A 14 -6.42 -11.53 -10.75
C GLY A 14 -6.14 -11.25 -9.27
N ASP A 15 -4.94 -11.57 -8.75
CA ASP A 15 -4.57 -11.20 -7.38
C ASP A 15 -4.38 -9.69 -7.24
N TYR A 16 -4.76 -9.14 -6.07
CA TYR A 16 -4.34 -7.80 -5.69
C TYR A 16 -2.83 -7.81 -5.40
N VAL A 17 -2.06 -7.14 -6.26
CA VAL A 17 -0.60 -7.07 -6.19
C VAL A 17 -0.16 -6.02 -5.18
N LEU A 18 0.75 -6.40 -4.29
CA LEU A 18 1.51 -5.49 -3.44
C LEU A 18 2.96 -5.46 -3.92
N VAL A 19 3.52 -4.26 -4.08
CA VAL A 19 4.95 -4.07 -4.33
C VAL A 19 5.62 -3.73 -3.00
N THR A 20 6.66 -4.48 -2.66
CA THR A 20 7.39 -4.27 -1.41
C THR A 20 8.89 -4.32 -1.65
N ARG A 21 9.66 -3.70 -0.75
CA ARG A 21 11.13 -3.73 -0.74
C ARG A 21 11.61 -4.62 0.39
N LEU A 22 12.46 -5.59 0.05
CA LEU A 22 13.11 -6.47 1.02
C LEU A 22 14.26 -5.75 1.74
N ARG A 23 14.79 -6.39 2.79
CA ARG A 23 15.90 -5.83 3.57
C ARG A 23 17.19 -5.63 2.75
N ASP A 24 17.39 -6.45 1.73
CA ASP A 24 18.52 -6.34 0.80
C ASP A 24 18.31 -5.26 -0.28
N GLY A 25 17.21 -4.52 -0.21
CA GLY A 25 16.86 -3.46 -1.15
C GLY A 25 16.15 -3.94 -2.40
N THR A 26 16.02 -5.25 -2.64
CA THR A 26 15.33 -5.77 -3.83
C THR A 26 13.82 -5.53 -3.74
N SER A 27 13.20 -5.24 -4.88
CA SER A 27 11.75 -5.09 -4.99
C SER A 27 11.11 -6.41 -5.42
N VAL A 28 10.04 -6.80 -4.74
CA VAL A 28 9.26 -8.01 -5.07
C VAL A 28 7.76 -7.70 -5.12
N LYS A 29 7.06 -8.48 -5.93
CA LYS A 29 5.60 -8.47 -6.02
C LYS A 29 5.03 -9.62 -5.21
N VAL A 30 4.04 -9.34 -4.37
CA VAL A 30 3.38 -10.36 -3.54
C VAL A 30 1.87 -10.25 -3.61
N ALA A 31 1.17 -11.38 -3.46
CA ALA A 31 -0.28 -11.45 -3.45
C ALA A 31 -0.82 -10.98 -2.09
N ARG A 32 -1.72 -9.98 -2.07
CA ARG A 32 -2.36 -9.50 -0.82
C ARG A 32 -2.95 -10.64 0.00
N ARG A 33 -3.65 -11.60 -0.64
CA ARG A 33 -4.28 -12.74 0.05
C ARG A 33 -3.28 -13.62 0.81
N LEU A 34 -2.03 -13.70 0.36
CA LEU A 34 -0.97 -14.50 1.01
C LEU A 34 -0.25 -13.71 2.11
N ILE A 35 -0.24 -12.38 2.01
CA ILE A 35 0.33 -11.49 3.02
C ILE A 35 -0.61 -11.27 4.21
N MET A 36 -1.93 -11.26 3.96
CA MET A 36 -2.95 -11.00 5.00
C MET A 36 -2.78 -11.85 6.27
N PRO A 37 -2.64 -13.20 6.21
CA PRO A 37 -2.44 -14.01 7.41
C PRO A 37 -1.16 -13.66 8.16
N LYS A 38 -0.10 -13.25 7.44
CA LYS A 38 1.18 -12.86 8.04
C LYS A 38 1.06 -11.54 8.79
N ILE A 39 0.39 -10.53 8.21
CA ILE A 39 0.10 -9.27 8.91
C ILE A 39 -0.70 -9.55 10.18
N GLN A 40 -1.72 -10.40 10.09
CA GLN A 40 -2.55 -10.75 11.24
C GLN A 40 -1.76 -11.43 12.36
N ALA A 41 -0.81 -12.31 12.01
CA ALA A 41 0.10 -12.93 12.98
C ALA A 41 1.01 -11.89 13.65
N CYS A 42 1.61 -10.99 12.86
CA CYS A 42 2.45 -9.91 13.41
C CYS A 42 1.69 -9.01 14.39
N ILE A 43 0.42 -8.67 14.11
CA ILE A 43 -0.41 -7.90 15.05
C ILE A 43 -0.57 -8.67 16.38
N LYS A 44 -0.88 -9.97 16.31
CA LYS A 44 -1.04 -10.81 17.52
C LYS A 44 0.25 -10.90 18.34
N GLU A 45 1.39 -11.05 17.66
CA GLU A 45 2.73 -11.10 18.27
C GLU A 45 3.07 -9.77 18.97
N LEU A 46 2.87 -8.63 18.29
CA LEU A 46 3.12 -7.30 18.86
C LEU A 46 2.24 -7.05 20.09
N GLU A 47 0.98 -7.44 20.04
CA GLU A 47 0.08 -7.31 21.21
C GLU A 47 0.47 -8.23 22.37
N ALA A 48 1.03 -9.41 22.09
CA ALA A 48 1.49 -10.33 23.13
C ALA A 48 2.69 -9.77 23.92
N VAL A 49 3.52 -8.94 23.28
CA VAL A 49 4.63 -8.24 23.97
C VAL A 49 4.21 -6.91 24.61
N GLY A 50 2.92 -6.58 24.56
CA GLY A 50 2.35 -5.49 25.36
C GLY A 50 2.35 -4.10 24.72
N VAL A 51 2.37 -3.99 23.38
CA VAL A 51 2.26 -2.67 22.72
C VAL A 51 0.94 -1.97 23.02
N ASP A 52 0.96 -0.63 23.07
CA ASP A 52 -0.24 0.18 23.28
C ASP A 52 -1.12 0.30 22.04
N PHE A 53 -0.49 0.29 20.85
CA PHE A 53 -1.18 0.36 19.56
C PHE A 53 -0.32 -0.26 18.45
N ASN A 54 -0.98 -0.58 17.34
CA ASN A 54 -0.38 -1.11 16.12
C ASN A 54 -0.56 -0.12 14.97
N VAL A 55 0.39 -0.07 14.03
CA VAL A 55 0.27 0.75 12.81
C VAL A 55 0.60 -0.10 11.59
N LEU A 56 -0.34 -0.21 10.64
CA LEU A 56 -0.05 -0.76 9.33
C LEU A 56 0.37 0.37 8.39
N LEU A 57 1.68 0.45 8.12
CA LEU A 57 2.30 1.54 7.33
C LEU A 57 2.05 1.46 5.82
N CYS A 58 1.35 0.44 5.34
CA CYS A 58 1.04 0.32 3.92
C CYS A 58 -0.17 1.20 3.56
N THR A 59 -0.13 1.83 2.37
CA THR A 59 -1.24 2.61 1.79
C THR A 59 -2.09 1.81 0.79
N GLY A 60 -1.84 0.50 0.71
CA GLY A 60 -2.69 -0.44 -0.03
C GLY A 60 -4.02 -0.67 0.67
N GLU A 61 -5.06 -1.04 -0.09
CA GLU A 61 -6.35 -1.41 0.50
C GLU A 61 -6.29 -2.82 1.07
N PHE A 62 -6.53 -2.93 2.37
CA PHE A 62 -6.62 -4.22 3.07
C PHE A 62 -8.04 -4.45 3.57
N PRO A 63 -8.54 -5.69 3.54
CA PRO A 63 -9.75 -6.06 4.27
C PRO A 63 -9.54 -5.86 5.78
N ARG A 64 -10.62 -6.03 6.55
CA ARG A 64 -10.59 -5.89 8.01
C ARG A 64 -9.54 -6.82 8.62
N LEU A 65 -8.72 -6.27 9.51
CA LEU A 65 -7.78 -6.98 10.39
C LEU A 65 -8.34 -6.98 11.80
N GLU A 66 -8.07 -8.03 12.55
CA GLU A 66 -8.43 -8.15 13.95
C GLU A 66 -7.29 -7.62 14.84
N ALA A 67 -7.63 -6.81 15.84
CA ALA A 67 -6.69 -6.29 16.82
C ALA A 67 -7.42 -6.11 18.16
N ARG A 68 -6.74 -6.39 19.27
CA ARG A 68 -7.21 -6.13 20.65
C ARG A 68 -6.78 -4.75 21.13
N LYS A 69 -5.70 -4.21 20.57
CA LYS A 69 -5.23 -2.84 20.76
C LYS A 69 -5.67 -1.97 19.58
N PRO A 70 -5.70 -0.63 19.74
CA PRO A 70 -5.92 0.28 18.61
C PRO A 70 -5.03 -0.07 17.41
N LEU A 71 -5.63 -0.18 16.22
CA LEU A 71 -4.94 -0.45 14.97
C LEU A 71 -5.12 0.73 14.01
N ILE A 72 -4.03 1.42 13.72
CA ILE A 72 -4.01 2.55 12.80
C ILE A 72 -3.72 2.02 11.39
N MET A 73 -4.68 2.22 10.50
CA MET A 73 -4.53 1.90 9.08
C MET A 73 -4.04 3.15 8.34
N LEU A 74 -2.76 3.19 7.96
CA LEU A 74 -2.16 4.39 7.36
C LEU A 74 -2.87 4.79 6.06
N GLU A 75 -3.32 3.80 5.28
CA GLU A 75 -4.16 4.00 4.10
C GLU A 75 -5.37 4.91 4.39
N GLN A 76 -6.11 4.63 5.47
CA GLN A 76 -7.33 5.37 5.79
C GLN A 76 -6.99 6.76 6.32
N LEU A 77 -5.93 6.87 7.13
CA LEU A 77 -5.47 8.14 7.67
C LEU A 77 -5.06 9.10 6.55
N ILE A 78 -4.19 8.65 5.64
CA ILE A 78 -3.66 9.48 4.54
C ILE A 78 -4.77 9.87 3.57
N THR A 79 -5.63 8.92 3.16
CA THR A 79 -6.73 9.24 2.25
C THR A 79 -7.72 10.22 2.87
N SER A 80 -8.05 10.07 4.15
CA SER A 80 -8.98 10.98 4.84
C SER A 80 -8.37 12.36 5.04
N PHE A 81 -7.10 12.44 5.44
CA PHE A 81 -6.39 13.71 5.58
C PHE A 81 -6.32 14.47 4.24
N ALA A 82 -5.94 13.79 3.16
CA ALA A 82 -5.84 14.41 1.85
C ALA A 82 -7.22 14.87 1.33
N CYS A 83 -8.31 14.12 1.59
CA CYS A 83 -9.66 14.55 1.22
C CYS A 83 -10.18 15.73 2.05
N TRP A 84 -9.63 15.95 3.25
CA TRP A 84 -9.99 17.09 4.09
C TRP A 84 -9.43 18.42 3.56
N VAL A 85 -8.33 18.38 2.81
CA VAL A 85 -7.74 19.57 2.18
C VAL A 85 -8.67 20.10 1.09
N LYS A 86 -9.23 21.29 1.29
CA LYS A 86 -10.16 21.92 0.34
C LYS A 86 -9.42 22.55 -0.85
N GLY A 87 -10.08 22.56 -2.02
CA GLY A 87 -9.73 23.45 -3.13
C GLY A 87 -8.57 22.99 -4.03
N GLY A 88 -8.35 21.68 -4.18
CA GLY A 88 -7.27 21.17 -5.02
C GLY A 88 -7.54 19.82 -5.69
N LYS A 89 -6.56 19.39 -6.47
CA LYS A 89 -6.49 18.07 -7.12
C LYS A 89 -5.33 17.29 -6.50
N ILE A 90 -5.57 16.07 -6.08
CA ILE A 90 -4.56 15.21 -5.45
C ILE A 90 -3.82 14.44 -6.55
N GLY A 91 -2.50 14.58 -6.62
CA GLY A 91 -1.67 13.72 -7.43
C GLY A 91 -1.28 12.45 -6.66
N VAL A 92 -1.44 11.28 -7.29
CA VAL A 92 -1.11 9.98 -6.68
C VAL A 92 -0.22 9.19 -7.63
N VAL A 93 0.92 8.72 -7.12
CA VAL A 93 1.77 7.76 -7.81
C VAL A 93 1.56 6.37 -7.22
N VAL A 94 1.20 5.39 -8.05
CA VAL A 94 1.13 3.98 -7.67
C VAL A 94 2.34 3.20 -8.19
N PRO A 95 2.79 2.14 -7.49
CA PRO A 95 3.93 1.34 -7.94
C PRO A 95 3.78 0.67 -9.31
N GLU A 96 2.58 0.22 -9.66
CA GLU A 96 2.32 -0.56 -10.87
C GLU A 96 1.16 0.00 -11.69
N LYS A 97 1.23 -0.16 -13.01
CA LYS A 97 0.21 0.34 -13.94
C LYS A 97 -1.18 -0.22 -13.63
N GLU A 98 -1.26 -1.49 -13.28
CA GLU A 98 -2.52 -2.19 -12.99
C GLU A 98 -3.22 -1.65 -11.74
N GLN A 99 -2.48 -0.95 -10.86
CA GLN A 99 -3.03 -0.36 -9.64
C GLN A 99 -3.70 1.00 -9.89
N ALA A 100 -3.45 1.65 -11.04
CA ALA A 100 -3.87 3.03 -11.28
C ALA A 100 -5.40 3.18 -11.24
N ALA A 101 -6.12 2.33 -11.98
CA ALA A 101 -7.58 2.36 -12.02
C ALA A 101 -8.22 2.06 -10.64
N GLY A 102 -7.64 1.11 -9.89
CA GLY A 102 -8.09 0.78 -8.54
C GLY A 102 -7.89 1.94 -7.57
N ALA A 103 -6.72 2.56 -7.59
CA ALA A 103 -6.42 3.74 -6.78
C ALA A 103 -7.35 4.91 -7.15
N GLU A 104 -7.54 5.21 -8.44
CA GLU A 104 -8.43 6.29 -8.87
C GLU A 104 -9.85 6.09 -8.33
N LYS A 105 -10.40 4.87 -8.47
CA LYS A 105 -11.71 4.51 -7.93
C LYS A 105 -11.77 4.70 -6.41
N LYS A 106 -10.75 4.25 -5.68
CA LYS A 106 -10.63 4.38 -4.23
C LYS A 106 -10.67 5.84 -3.78
N TRP A 107 -9.85 6.68 -4.40
CA TRP A 107 -9.74 8.11 -4.08
C TRP A 107 -11.03 8.85 -4.42
N ARG A 108 -11.63 8.61 -5.59
CA ARG A 108 -12.91 9.22 -5.98
C ARG A 108 -14.06 8.83 -5.06
N LYS A 109 -14.11 7.57 -4.60
CA LYS A 109 -15.12 7.11 -3.62
C LYS A 109 -15.07 7.89 -2.30
N ARG A 110 -13.91 8.47 -1.95
CA ARG A 110 -13.72 9.33 -0.77
C ARG A 110 -14.00 10.82 -1.03
N GLY A 111 -14.43 11.17 -2.24
CA GLY A 111 -14.74 12.56 -2.64
C GLY A 111 -13.54 13.35 -3.15
N ALA A 112 -12.38 12.73 -3.36
CA ALA A 112 -11.20 13.41 -3.90
C ALA A 112 -11.31 13.65 -5.41
N SER A 113 -10.92 14.85 -5.85
CA SER A 113 -10.47 15.11 -7.21
C SER A 113 -9.03 14.62 -7.32
N VAL A 114 -8.75 13.63 -8.17
CA VAL A 114 -7.46 12.91 -8.19
C VAL A 114 -6.93 12.72 -9.62
N VAL A 115 -5.61 12.76 -9.77
CA VAL A 115 -4.89 12.26 -10.96
C VAL A 115 -3.97 11.14 -10.49
N VAL A 116 -4.02 10.00 -11.16
CA VAL A 116 -3.21 8.83 -10.80
C VAL A 116 -2.26 8.49 -11.94
N VAL A 117 -0.97 8.41 -11.62
CA VAL A 117 0.10 7.94 -12.50
C VAL A 117 0.79 6.74 -11.85
N TRP A 118 1.66 6.07 -12.59
CA TRP A 118 2.41 4.93 -12.05
C TRP A 118 3.91 5.11 -12.26
N ALA A 119 4.67 4.72 -11.24
CA ALA A 119 6.12 4.56 -11.27
C ALA A 119 6.53 3.71 -10.07
N ASN A 120 7.40 2.72 -10.27
CA ASN A 120 7.88 1.89 -9.17
C ASN A 120 8.76 2.76 -8.24
N PRO A 121 8.40 2.93 -6.96
CA PRO A 121 9.14 3.79 -6.03
C PRO A 121 10.53 3.23 -5.66
N TYR A 122 10.82 2.00 -6.03
CA TYR A 122 12.11 1.33 -5.81
C TYR A 122 12.91 1.14 -7.12
N GLY A 123 12.40 1.67 -8.23
CA GLY A 123 13.08 1.65 -9.54
C GLY A 123 13.92 2.90 -9.77
N ASP A 124 14.05 3.29 -11.05
CA ASP A 124 14.77 4.50 -11.45
C ASP A 124 14.04 5.77 -10.98
N VAL A 125 14.74 6.62 -10.22
CA VAL A 125 14.25 7.92 -9.74
C VAL A 125 13.86 8.83 -10.91
N LYS A 126 14.50 8.72 -12.08
CA LYS A 126 14.12 9.52 -13.26
C LYS A 126 12.71 9.17 -13.72
N ALA A 127 12.35 7.89 -13.71
CA ALA A 127 11.00 7.46 -14.07
C ALA A 127 9.94 8.00 -13.08
N LEU A 128 10.27 8.02 -11.78
CA LEU A 128 9.43 8.64 -10.76
C LEU A 128 9.25 10.15 -10.99
N ASN A 129 10.33 10.87 -11.32
CA ASN A 129 10.26 12.29 -11.63
C ASN A 129 9.43 12.57 -12.88
N SER A 130 9.60 11.79 -13.96
CA SER A 130 8.78 11.90 -15.15
C SER A 130 7.30 11.66 -14.85
N ALA A 131 6.98 10.69 -13.99
CA ALA A 131 5.62 10.45 -13.54
C ALA A 131 5.06 11.63 -12.73
N ALA A 132 5.84 12.20 -11.83
CA ALA A 132 5.43 13.35 -11.03
C ALA A 132 5.09 14.59 -11.87
N VAL A 133 5.81 14.85 -12.97
CA VAL A 133 5.51 15.98 -13.87
C VAL A 133 4.12 15.84 -14.52
N MET A 134 3.65 14.62 -14.76
CA MET A 134 2.31 14.38 -15.31
C MET A 134 1.17 14.68 -14.30
N LEU A 135 1.49 14.96 -13.04
CA LEU A 135 0.53 15.33 -11.99
C LEU A 135 0.34 16.85 -11.86
N ALA A 136 1.16 17.66 -12.53
CA ALA A 136 1.11 19.11 -12.52
C ALA A 136 -0.02 19.68 -13.40
#